data_AF-A0A1B6MR68-F1
#
_entry.id   AF-A0A1B6MR68-F1
#
_cell.length_a   1.000
_cell.length_b   1.000
_cell.length_c   1.000
_cell.angle_alpha   90.00
_cell.angle_beta   90.00
_cell.angle_gamma   90.00
#
_symmetry.space_group_name_H-M   'P 1'
#
loop_
_entity.id
_entity.type
_entity.pdbx_description
1 polymer ?
#
loop_
_entity_poly.entity_id
_entity_poly.type
_entity_poly.pdbx_seq_one_letter_code
_entity_poly.pdbx_strand_id
1 'polypeptide(L)'
;ASHPLPPLIVRQHYEPARQFVILTPNGAEIMKSLRPVDVLSQLLQQHGGPESDVVKAHFQSQTEDQACATCLLLACDLSVQNTQLAEWATRAFFLYGGEPKVASAQVLSPSSFQYSLPPGFNPGSVSTPVGRSVYSPPDNCAVQFSAKHNGLYLFISRILRPLWHSRIVQRVSISGKQYLVSSVSGKEVTVVASKLLALRSFLEKNTQFTYNPSLQSYMTTMETTPVTAGRSRLQEVQLQEKHSLDALSTLVDHSCQVLGLWKIMCEHQFHVITDTMPPEQQTEMGMATFRDLIIVGQDICTTLINKLINTYLSDNTSIDPISVKLRNTCPKLYRNED
;
A
#
# COMPACT_ATOMS: atom_id res chain seq x y z
N ALA A 1 -16.90 -17.39 -16.80
CA ALA A 1 -15.50 -17.36 -17.28
C ALA A 1 -14.61 -17.01 -16.09
N SER A 2 -13.67 -17.87 -15.71
CA SER A 2 -12.72 -17.56 -14.63
C SER A 2 -11.84 -16.39 -15.07
N HIS A 3 -11.95 -15.25 -14.40
CA HIS A 3 -11.01 -14.14 -14.61
C HIS A 3 -9.57 -14.65 -14.49
N PRO A 4 -8.65 -14.24 -15.39
CA PRO A 4 -7.27 -14.68 -15.31
C PRO A 4 -6.70 -14.27 -13.94
N LEU A 5 -6.08 -15.25 -13.28
CA LEU A 5 -5.45 -14.98 -11.99
C LEU A 5 -4.32 -13.96 -12.19
N PRO A 6 -4.14 -13.02 -11.25
CA PRO A 6 -3.05 -12.05 -11.34
C PRO A 6 -1.68 -12.72 -11.40
N PRO A 7 -0.64 -12.00 -11.86
CA PRO A 7 0.73 -12.48 -11.85
C PRO A 7 1.22 -12.89 -10.45
N LEU A 8 2.17 -13.82 -10.38
CA LEU A 8 2.71 -14.36 -9.12
C LEU A 8 3.26 -13.28 -8.19
N ILE A 9 3.86 -12.22 -8.73
CA ILE A 9 4.39 -11.07 -7.97
C ILE A 9 3.32 -10.39 -7.08
N VAL A 10 2.04 -10.49 -7.47
CA VAL A 10 0.89 -9.96 -6.73
C VAL A 10 0.39 -10.98 -5.69
N ARG A 11 0.47 -12.28 -6.01
CA ARG A 11 -0.14 -13.37 -5.22
C ARG A 11 0.79 -13.96 -4.16
N GLN A 12 2.10 -13.85 -4.33
CA GLN A 12 3.13 -14.42 -3.44
C GLN A 12 3.02 -14.03 -1.95
N HIS A 13 2.27 -12.96 -1.63
CA HIS A 13 2.01 -12.50 -0.27
C HIS A 13 1.19 -13.49 0.56
N TYR A 14 0.33 -14.27 -0.10
CA TYR A 14 -0.61 -15.20 0.52
C TYR A 14 -0.43 -16.65 0.04
N GLU A 15 0.26 -16.85 -1.08
CA GLU A 15 0.45 -18.17 -1.67
C GLU A 15 1.84 -18.75 -1.33
N PRO A 16 1.90 -20.01 -0.85
CA PRO A 16 3.15 -20.71 -0.68
C PRO A 16 3.82 -20.99 -2.03
N ALA A 17 5.12 -21.29 -2.01
CA ALA A 17 5.83 -21.77 -3.20
C ALA A 17 5.14 -23.02 -3.76
N ARG A 18 4.88 -23.04 -5.07
CA ARG A 18 4.26 -24.17 -5.75
C ARG A 18 5.18 -25.38 -5.66
N GLN A 19 4.62 -26.53 -5.34
CA GLN A 19 5.35 -27.78 -5.20
C GLN A 19 4.92 -28.75 -6.31
N PHE A 20 5.88 -29.47 -6.86
CA PHE A 20 5.69 -30.51 -7.86
C PHE A 20 6.26 -31.82 -7.32
N VAL A 21 5.48 -32.89 -7.41
CA VAL A 21 5.94 -34.24 -7.07
C VAL A 21 6.32 -34.93 -8.37
N ILE A 22 7.60 -35.27 -8.51
CA ILE A 22 8.12 -36.04 -9.63
C ILE A 22 8.27 -37.47 -9.17
N LEU A 23 7.53 -38.37 -9.80
CA LEU A 23 7.62 -39.80 -9.54
C LEU A 23 8.62 -40.42 -10.51
N THR A 24 9.63 -41.07 -9.97
CA THR A 24 10.64 -41.83 -10.70
C THR A 24 10.57 -43.31 -10.27
N PRO A 25 11.11 -44.25 -11.06
CA PRO A 25 11.23 -45.65 -10.64
C PRO A 25 12.01 -45.84 -9.32
N ASN A 26 12.86 -44.88 -8.95
CA ASN A 26 13.70 -44.92 -7.75
C ASN A 26 13.06 -44.23 -6.54
N GLY A 27 11.90 -43.58 -6.69
CA GLY A 27 11.22 -42.85 -5.61
C GLY A 27 10.51 -41.59 -6.06
N ALA A 28 10.04 -40.81 -5.09
CA ALA A 28 9.36 -39.54 -5.31
C ALA A 28 10.25 -38.36 -4.90
N GLU A 29 10.37 -37.36 -5.76
CA GLU A 29 11.11 -36.12 -5.51
C GLU A 29 10.13 -34.94 -5.46
N ILE A 30 10.27 -34.04 -4.48
CA ILE A 30 9.46 -32.83 -4.37
C ILE A 30 10.27 -31.62 -4.82
N MET A 31 9.95 -31.06 -5.98
CA MET A 31 10.53 -29.81 -6.48
C MET A 31 9.67 -28.61 -6.05
N LYS A 32 10.30 -27.48 -5.69
CA LYS A 32 9.60 -26.24 -5.35
C LYS A 32 9.93 -25.15 -6.38
N SER A 33 8.90 -24.54 -6.96
CA SER A 33 9.07 -23.35 -7.80
C SER A 33 9.38 -22.15 -6.92
N LEU A 34 10.48 -21.47 -7.20
CA LEU A 34 10.84 -20.23 -6.51
C LEU A 34 9.88 -19.10 -6.88
N ARG A 35 9.39 -18.39 -5.88
CA ARG A 35 8.70 -17.10 -6.04
C ARG A 35 9.73 -15.97 -6.13
N PRO A 36 9.37 -14.78 -6.63
CA PRO A 36 10.27 -13.63 -6.66
C PRO A 36 10.91 -13.32 -5.29
N VAL A 37 10.12 -13.42 -4.21
CA VAL A 37 10.63 -13.28 -2.84
C VAL A 37 11.65 -14.34 -2.44
N ASP A 38 11.49 -15.58 -2.93
CA ASP A 38 12.41 -16.68 -2.63
C ASP A 38 13.74 -16.47 -3.37
N VAL A 39 13.70 -15.95 -4.61
CA VAL A 39 14.90 -15.57 -5.37
C VAL A 39 15.67 -14.46 -4.67
N LEU A 40 14.99 -13.37 -4.26
CA LEU A 40 15.64 -12.29 -3.53
C LEU A 40 16.24 -12.77 -2.20
N SER A 41 15.52 -13.64 -1.47
CA SER A 41 16.01 -14.26 -0.24
C SER A 41 17.31 -15.03 -0.47
N GLN A 42 17.35 -15.88 -1.50
CA GLN A 42 18.54 -16.65 -1.85
C GLN A 42 19.71 -15.75 -2.24
N LEU A 43 19.47 -14.71 -3.04
CA LEU A 43 20.51 -13.78 -3.47
C LEU A 43 21.15 -13.04 -2.28
N LEU A 44 20.35 -12.53 -1.36
CA LEU A 44 20.83 -11.83 -0.16
C LEU A 44 21.65 -12.76 0.75
N GLN A 45 21.19 -14.00 0.92
CA GLN A 45 21.87 -15.01 1.74
C GLN A 45 23.20 -15.47 1.12
N GLN A 46 23.21 -15.77 -0.18
CA GLN A 46 24.41 -16.29 -0.86
C GLN A 46 25.53 -15.26 -0.97
N HIS A 47 25.19 -13.98 -1.10
CA HIS A 47 26.16 -12.91 -1.30
C HIS A 47 26.39 -12.04 -0.07
N GLY A 48 25.86 -12.44 1.09
CA GLY A 48 26.15 -11.80 2.38
C GLY A 48 25.59 -10.38 2.55
N GLY A 49 24.53 -10.03 1.80
CA GLY A 49 23.86 -8.73 1.93
C GLY A 49 23.56 -8.05 0.59
N PRO A 50 23.05 -6.81 0.65
CA PRO A 50 22.55 -6.11 -0.53
C PRO A 50 23.64 -5.55 -1.44
N GLU A 51 24.83 -5.25 -0.92
CA GLU A 51 25.91 -4.53 -1.61
C GLU A 51 26.55 -5.30 -2.78
N SER A 52 26.23 -6.59 -2.94
CA SER A 52 26.78 -7.42 -4.02
C SER A 52 26.29 -6.96 -5.39
N ASP A 53 27.20 -6.96 -6.38
CA ASP A 53 26.87 -6.66 -7.78
C ASP A 53 25.78 -7.56 -8.35
N VAL A 54 25.67 -8.80 -7.87
CA VAL A 54 24.62 -9.74 -8.30
C VAL A 54 23.25 -9.29 -7.81
N VAL A 55 23.17 -8.78 -6.58
CA VAL A 55 21.91 -8.23 -6.03
C VAL A 55 21.55 -6.95 -6.79
N LYS A 56 22.52 -6.06 -7.03
CA LYS A 56 22.30 -4.86 -7.85
C LYS A 56 21.80 -5.19 -9.26
N ALA A 57 22.39 -6.17 -9.92
CA ALA A 57 21.96 -6.64 -11.24
C ALA A 57 20.53 -7.22 -11.20
N HIS A 58 20.15 -7.92 -10.12
CA HIS A 58 18.78 -8.40 -9.94
C HIS A 58 17.77 -7.24 -9.85
N PHE A 59 18.10 -6.14 -9.17
CA PHE A 59 17.26 -4.94 -9.14
C PHE A 59 17.16 -4.27 -10.52
N GLN A 60 18.23 -4.26 -11.30
CA GLN A 60 18.23 -3.72 -12.68
C GLN A 60 17.46 -4.60 -13.67
N SER A 61 17.35 -5.90 -13.41
CA SER A 61 16.63 -6.85 -14.28
C SER A 61 15.11 -6.78 -14.17
N GLN A 62 14.59 -6.16 -13.12
CA GLN A 62 13.17 -5.95 -12.87
C GLN A 62 12.89 -4.45 -12.72
N THR A 63 11.62 -4.03 -12.70
CA THR A 63 11.35 -2.63 -12.36
C THR A 63 11.67 -2.38 -10.89
N GLU A 64 12.32 -1.24 -10.60
CA GLU A 64 12.74 -0.86 -9.25
C GLU A 64 11.56 -0.93 -8.26
N ASP A 65 10.35 -0.53 -8.70
CA ASP A 65 9.11 -0.60 -7.91
C ASP A 65 8.79 -2.03 -7.44
N GLN A 66 8.97 -3.03 -8.30
CA GLN A 66 8.69 -4.44 -8.00
C GLN A 66 9.75 -5.05 -7.08
N ALA A 67 11.01 -4.67 -7.28
CA ALA A 67 12.10 -5.05 -6.41
C ALA A 67 11.86 -4.49 -4.99
N CYS A 68 11.48 -3.21 -4.87
CA CYS A 68 11.15 -2.58 -3.60
C CYS A 68 9.96 -3.25 -2.91
N ALA A 69 8.89 -3.54 -3.65
CA ALA A 69 7.73 -4.27 -3.10
C ALA A 69 8.10 -5.68 -2.60
N THR A 70 9.05 -6.35 -3.27
CA THR A 70 9.55 -7.67 -2.86
C THR A 70 10.45 -7.59 -1.62
N CYS A 71 11.26 -6.52 -1.50
CA CYS A 71 12.04 -6.24 -0.29
C CYS A 71 11.15 -6.07 0.92
N LEU A 72 10.05 -5.32 0.79
CA LEU A 72 9.10 -5.11 1.88
C LEU A 72 8.49 -6.42 2.40
N LEU A 73 8.32 -7.43 1.53
CA LEU A 73 7.81 -8.73 1.94
C LEU A 73 8.79 -9.48 2.87
N LEU A 74 10.10 -9.33 2.66
CA LEU A 74 11.14 -9.87 3.53
C LEU A 74 11.38 -8.98 4.76
N ALA A 75 11.37 -7.66 4.58
CA ALA A 75 11.60 -6.70 5.66
C ALA A 75 10.49 -6.69 6.71
N CYS A 76 9.26 -7.00 6.30
CA CYS A 76 8.11 -7.15 7.21
C CYS A 76 7.95 -8.58 7.75
N ASP A 77 8.88 -9.51 7.49
CA ASP A 77 8.85 -10.83 8.10
C ASP A 77 9.24 -10.73 9.59
N LEU A 78 8.32 -11.10 10.47
CA LEU A 78 8.50 -11.06 11.93
C LEU A 78 9.12 -12.34 12.49
N SER A 79 9.53 -13.29 11.63
CA SER A 79 10.23 -14.50 12.04
C SER A 79 11.60 -14.17 12.64
N VAL A 80 11.85 -14.62 13.87
CA VAL A 80 13.14 -14.47 14.56
C VAL A 80 14.29 -15.13 13.79
N GLN A 81 14.00 -16.20 13.05
CA GLN A 81 15.01 -16.89 12.23
C GLN A 81 15.48 -16.05 11.03
N ASN A 82 14.67 -15.07 10.60
CA ASN A 82 14.91 -14.27 9.41
C ASN A 82 15.31 -12.83 9.73
N THR A 83 15.70 -12.50 10.97
CA THR A 83 16.01 -11.11 11.36
C THR A 83 17.12 -10.50 10.50
N GLN A 84 18.23 -11.21 10.28
CA GLN A 84 19.31 -10.72 9.42
C GLN A 84 18.85 -10.53 7.96
N LEU A 85 18.01 -11.43 7.45
CA LEU A 85 17.46 -11.31 6.11
C LEU A 85 16.53 -10.11 5.99
N ALA A 86 15.69 -9.85 6.99
CA ALA A 86 14.81 -8.69 7.05
C ALA A 86 15.63 -7.38 7.09
N GLU A 87 16.74 -7.35 7.83
CA GLU A 87 17.67 -6.22 7.84
C GLU A 87 18.33 -5.99 6.48
N TRP A 88 18.82 -7.05 5.84
CA TRP A 88 19.38 -6.96 4.48
C TRP A 88 18.36 -6.49 3.46
N ALA A 89 17.12 -6.98 3.51
CA ALA A 89 16.05 -6.53 2.65
C ALA A 89 15.67 -5.07 2.91
N THR A 90 15.65 -4.64 4.18
CA THR A 90 15.43 -3.23 4.56
C THR A 90 16.52 -2.34 3.97
N ARG A 91 17.79 -2.74 4.09
CA ARG A 91 18.91 -2.00 3.49
C ARG A 91 18.82 -1.97 1.97
N ALA A 92 18.51 -3.10 1.32
CA ALA A 92 18.32 -3.18 -0.13
C ALA A 92 17.22 -2.22 -0.61
N PHE A 93 16.10 -2.17 0.12
CA PHE A 93 14.99 -1.27 -0.15
C PHE A 93 15.44 0.20 -0.16
N PHE A 94 16.23 0.64 0.83
CA PHE A 94 16.72 2.02 0.88
C PHE A 94 17.82 2.30 -0.15
N LEU A 95 18.74 1.35 -0.36
CA LEU A 95 19.88 1.48 -1.26
C LEU A 95 19.46 1.58 -2.72
N TYR A 96 18.47 0.79 -3.13
CA TYR A 96 18.07 0.65 -4.53
C TYR A 96 16.70 1.26 -4.86
N GLY A 97 15.95 1.73 -3.87
CA GLY A 97 14.63 2.32 -4.09
C GLY A 97 14.63 3.75 -4.65
N GLY A 98 15.81 4.32 -4.89
CA GLY A 98 15.97 5.57 -5.60
C GLY A 98 15.40 6.80 -4.88
N GLU A 99 15.34 7.92 -5.61
CA GLU A 99 14.87 9.22 -5.14
C GLU A 99 13.85 9.80 -6.14
N PRO A 100 12.91 10.65 -5.69
CA PRO A 100 11.92 11.27 -6.56
C PRO A 100 12.57 12.21 -7.57
N LYS A 101 11.99 12.27 -8.78
CA LYS A 101 12.53 13.03 -9.92
C LYS A 101 11.45 13.91 -10.56
N VAL A 102 11.86 15.03 -11.12
CA VAL A 102 11.02 15.84 -12.00
C VAL A 102 10.92 15.11 -13.34
N ALA A 103 9.72 14.70 -13.78
CA ALA A 103 9.61 14.11 -15.12
C ALA A 103 9.86 15.21 -16.16
N SER A 104 10.89 15.04 -16.99
CA SER A 104 11.04 15.87 -18.17
C SER A 104 9.87 15.59 -19.10
N ALA A 105 9.09 16.60 -19.47
CA ALA A 105 8.13 16.47 -20.56
C ALA A 105 8.88 15.91 -21.76
N GLN A 106 8.57 14.67 -22.15
CA GLN A 106 9.02 14.17 -23.44
C GLN A 106 8.37 15.09 -24.47
N VAL A 107 9.18 15.96 -25.08
CA VAL A 107 8.81 16.55 -26.35
C VAL A 107 8.69 15.36 -27.28
N LEU A 108 7.46 14.90 -27.50
CA LEU A 108 7.12 14.04 -28.62
C LEU A 108 7.65 14.78 -29.85
N SER A 109 8.84 14.41 -30.28
CA SER A 109 9.40 14.88 -31.53
C SER A 109 8.43 14.35 -32.58
N PRO A 110 7.71 15.19 -33.35
CA PRO A 110 6.95 14.67 -34.45
C PRO A 110 7.95 13.97 -35.36
N SER A 111 7.77 12.67 -35.53
CA SER A 111 8.49 11.84 -36.49
C SER A 111 8.59 12.62 -37.80
N SER A 112 9.82 12.96 -38.19
CA SER A 112 10.13 13.64 -39.43
C SER A 112 9.78 12.72 -40.59
N PHE A 113 8.53 12.80 -41.05
CA PHE A 113 8.14 12.32 -42.38
C PHE A 113 8.86 13.21 -43.40
N GLN A 114 9.97 12.70 -43.93
CA GLN A 114 10.72 13.32 -45.01
C GLN A 114 9.88 13.29 -46.29
N TYR A 115 9.14 14.37 -46.56
CA TYR A 115 8.73 14.72 -47.92
C TYR A 115 9.58 15.90 -48.38
N SER A 116 10.40 15.66 -49.39
CA SER A 116 11.22 16.64 -50.09
C SER A 116 10.34 17.60 -50.90
N LEU A 117 10.32 18.87 -50.51
CA LEU A 117 9.79 19.97 -51.32
C LEU A 117 10.95 20.73 -52.02
N PRO A 118 10.72 21.34 -53.19
CA PRO A 118 11.77 21.94 -54.01
C PRO A 118 12.30 23.26 -53.41
N PRO A 119 13.53 23.69 -53.78
CA PRO A 119 14.16 24.87 -53.19
C PRO A 119 13.57 26.16 -53.79
N GLY A 120 13.06 27.06 -52.93
CA GLY A 120 12.68 28.41 -53.38
C GLY A 120 11.58 29.15 -52.62
N PHE A 121 11.06 28.66 -51.49
CA PHE A 121 9.99 29.36 -50.77
C PHE A 121 10.34 29.56 -49.30
N ASN A 122 10.65 30.82 -48.92
CA ASN A 122 10.90 31.23 -47.54
C ASN A 122 10.00 32.45 -47.24
N PRO A 123 8.78 32.29 -46.69
CA PRO A 123 7.94 33.41 -46.30
C PRO A 123 8.37 33.89 -44.91
N GLY A 124 9.54 34.51 -44.84
CA GLY A 124 10.08 35.15 -43.64
C GLY A 124 10.02 36.68 -43.74
N SER A 125 8.82 37.25 -43.94
CA SER A 125 8.64 38.71 -43.93
C SER A 125 7.17 39.13 -43.96
N VAL A 126 6.42 38.85 -42.89
CA VAL A 126 5.26 39.68 -42.52
C VAL A 126 5.28 39.88 -41.01
N SER A 127 5.66 41.10 -40.62
CA SER A 127 5.47 41.63 -39.28
C SER A 127 3.97 41.76 -39.00
N THR A 128 3.44 40.94 -38.09
CA THR A 128 2.12 41.15 -37.49
C THR A 128 2.29 41.14 -35.97
N PRO A 129 1.78 42.15 -35.22
CA PRO A 129 1.97 42.22 -33.79
C PRO A 129 1.02 41.23 -33.12
N VAL A 130 1.48 40.00 -32.92
CA VAL A 130 0.78 39.04 -32.06
C VAL A 130 1.08 39.43 -30.62
N GLY A 131 0.02 39.79 -29.88
CA GLY A 131 0.09 40.19 -28.49
C GLY A 131 0.87 39.19 -27.65
N ARG A 132 1.50 39.70 -26.58
CA ARG A 132 2.17 38.94 -25.52
C ARG A 132 1.29 37.77 -25.06
N SER A 133 1.45 36.61 -25.67
CA SER A 133 1.25 35.35 -24.98
C SER A 133 2.51 35.18 -24.15
N VAL A 134 2.40 35.56 -22.89
CA VAL A 134 3.31 35.13 -21.83
C VAL A 134 3.51 33.63 -22.05
N TYR A 135 4.75 33.23 -22.26
CA TYR A 135 5.15 31.83 -22.15
C TYR A 135 4.71 31.36 -20.77
N SER A 136 3.51 30.77 -20.66
CA SER A 136 3.21 29.83 -19.61
C SER A 136 4.14 28.65 -19.89
N PRO A 137 5.12 28.35 -19.01
CA PRO A 137 5.81 27.07 -19.10
C PRO A 137 4.73 25.98 -19.06
N PRO A 138 4.88 24.85 -19.77
CA PRO A 138 3.95 23.75 -19.59
C PRO A 138 3.95 23.35 -18.11
N ASP A 139 2.85 23.65 -17.42
CA ASP A 139 2.55 23.22 -16.04
C ASP A 139 2.42 21.69 -15.92
N ASN A 140 2.52 20.96 -17.03
CA ASN A 140 2.52 19.50 -17.06
C ASN A 140 3.92 18.89 -16.82
N CYS A 141 4.57 19.25 -15.70
CA CYS A 141 5.59 18.35 -15.16
C CYS A 141 4.90 17.31 -14.30
N ALA A 142 4.84 16.08 -14.78
CA ALA A 142 4.46 14.97 -13.93
C ALA A 142 5.57 14.76 -12.87
N VAL A 143 5.17 14.60 -11.61
CA VAL A 143 6.09 14.16 -10.55
C VAL A 143 6.34 12.66 -10.71
N GLN A 144 7.62 12.26 -10.73
CA GLN A 144 8.00 10.86 -10.70
C GLN A 144 8.45 10.49 -9.28
N PHE A 145 7.59 9.77 -8.57
CA PHE A 145 7.92 9.24 -7.25
C PHE A 145 9.01 8.16 -7.32
N SER A 146 9.73 8.00 -6.21
CA SER A 146 10.76 6.98 -6.02
C SER A 146 10.17 5.57 -6.05
N ALA A 147 11.02 4.58 -6.31
CA ALA A 147 10.62 3.18 -6.22
C ALA A 147 10.34 2.74 -4.78
N LYS A 148 10.92 3.42 -3.77
CA LYS A 148 10.53 3.25 -2.35
C LYS A 148 9.05 3.57 -2.17
N HIS A 149 8.62 4.74 -2.66
CA HIS A 149 7.22 5.16 -2.62
C HIS A 149 6.31 4.19 -3.36
N ASN A 150 6.60 3.93 -4.64
CA ASN A 150 5.75 3.06 -5.45
C ASN A 150 5.70 1.62 -4.91
N GLY A 151 6.84 1.12 -4.42
CA GLY A 151 6.95 -0.19 -3.76
C GLY A 151 6.04 -0.30 -2.54
N LEU A 152 5.96 0.73 -1.69
CA LEU A 152 5.05 0.77 -0.54
C LEU A 152 3.57 0.75 -0.96
N TYR A 153 3.18 1.55 -1.96
CA TYR A 153 1.81 1.55 -2.50
C TYR A 153 1.43 0.20 -3.12
N LEU A 154 2.35 -0.42 -3.88
CA LEU A 154 2.17 -1.78 -4.40
C LEU A 154 2.05 -2.79 -3.26
N PHE A 155 2.83 -2.65 -2.20
CA PHE A 155 2.80 -3.56 -1.06
C PHE A 155 1.48 -3.50 -0.30
N ILE A 156 0.98 -2.30 0.01
CA ILE A 156 -0.31 -2.09 0.70
C ILE A 156 -1.47 -2.58 -0.15
N SER A 157 -1.50 -2.22 -1.44
CA SER A 157 -2.56 -2.67 -2.34
C SER A 157 -2.63 -4.20 -2.40
N ARG A 158 -1.49 -4.89 -2.38
CA ARG A 158 -1.42 -6.37 -2.33
C ARG A 158 -1.88 -6.94 -1.01
N ILE A 159 -1.51 -6.33 0.11
CA ILE A 159 -2.00 -6.73 1.44
C ILE A 159 -3.53 -6.65 1.49
N LEU A 160 -4.11 -5.52 1.09
CA LEU A 160 -5.56 -5.29 1.22
C LEU A 160 -6.40 -6.00 0.14
N ARG A 161 -5.78 -6.40 -0.98
CA ARG A 161 -6.44 -6.99 -2.15
C ARG A 161 -7.47 -8.10 -1.84
N PRO A 162 -7.23 -9.07 -0.94
CA PRO A 162 -8.19 -10.14 -0.67
C PRO A 162 -9.50 -9.65 -0.06
N LEU A 163 -9.48 -8.53 0.66
CA LEU A 163 -10.65 -7.97 1.34
C LEU A 163 -11.28 -6.82 0.57
N TRP A 164 -10.48 -6.03 -0.17
CA TRP A 164 -10.85 -4.71 -0.67
C TRP A 164 -12.24 -4.59 -1.32
N HIS A 165 -12.58 -5.51 -2.22
CA HIS A 165 -13.89 -5.52 -2.91
C HIS A 165 -14.90 -6.50 -2.32
N SER A 166 -14.52 -7.27 -1.30
CA SER A 166 -15.41 -8.19 -0.62
C SER A 166 -16.43 -7.39 0.20
N ARG A 167 -17.70 -7.79 0.15
CA ARG A 167 -18.73 -7.24 1.04
C ARG A 167 -18.29 -7.41 2.49
N ILE A 168 -18.70 -6.56 3.41
CA ILE A 168 -18.36 -6.75 4.84
C ILE A 168 -19.25 -7.80 5.51
N VAL A 169 -20.51 -7.91 5.09
CA VAL A 169 -21.47 -8.88 5.64
C VAL A 169 -22.16 -9.68 4.54
N GLN A 170 -22.75 -10.81 4.94
CA GLN A 170 -23.64 -11.61 4.13
C GLN A 170 -24.89 -11.99 4.95
N ARG A 171 -26.03 -12.18 4.26
CA ARG A 171 -27.29 -12.60 4.89
C ARG A 171 -27.36 -14.12 4.90
N VAL A 172 -27.66 -14.70 6.05
CA VAL A 172 -27.85 -16.14 6.24
C VAL A 172 -29.19 -16.39 6.92
N SER A 173 -29.95 -17.37 6.43
CA SER A 173 -31.20 -17.79 7.05
C SER A 173 -30.95 -18.95 8.01
N ILE A 174 -31.31 -18.77 9.28
CA ILE A 174 -31.26 -19.81 10.32
C ILE A 174 -32.68 -19.95 10.86
N SER A 175 -33.29 -21.12 10.72
CA SER A 175 -34.65 -21.41 11.21
C SER A 175 -35.73 -20.41 10.73
N GLY A 176 -35.59 -19.91 9.49
CA GLY A 176 -36.53 -18.96 8.88
C GLY A 176 -36.29 -17.49 9.23
N LYS A 177 -35.44 -17.18 10.22
CA LYS A 177 -34.99 -15.80 10.52
C LYS A 177 -33.70 -15.49 9.76
N GLN A 178 -33.61 -14.26 9.24
CA GLN A 178 -32.42 -13.77 8.53
C GLN A 178 -31.48 -13.09 9.51
N TYR A 179 -30.19 -13.41 9.42
CA TYR A 179 -29.13 -12.80 10.22
C TYR A 179 -28.03 -12.25 9.31
N LEU A 180 -27.42 -11.14 9.73
CA LEU A 180 -26.17 -10.68 9.13
C LEU A 180 -25.01 -11.39 9.82
N VAL A 181 -24.11 -11.94 9.02
CA VAL A 181 -22.85 -12.53 9.49
C VAL A 181 -21.70 -11.88 8.72
N SER A 182 -20.49 -11.91 9.30
CA SER A 182 -19.29 -11.50 8.56
C SER A 182 -19.16 -12.35 7.30
N SER A 183 -18.92 -11.71 6.16
CA SER A 183 -18.67 -12.39 4.87
C SER A 183 -17.30 -13.07 4.83
N VAL A 184 -16.38 -12.59 5.67
CA VAL A 184 -14.99 -13.06 5.78
C VAL A 184 -14.79 -13.63 7.18
N SER A 185 -14.09 -14.76 7.28
CA SER A 185 -13.81 -15.38 8.57
C SER A 185 -12.83 -14.54 9.41
N GLY A 186 -12.93 -14.64 10.74
CA GLY A 186 -11.97 -13.97 11.65
C GLY A 186 -10.51 -14.39 11.40
N LYS A 187 -10.28 -15.61 10.89
CA LYS A 187 -8.95 -16.10 10.50
C LYS A 187 -8.40 -15.33 9.29
N GLU A 188 -9.20 -15.16 8.24
CA GLU A 188 -8.80 -14.44 7.03
C GLU A 188 -8.49 -12.96 7.34
N VAL A 189 -9.36 -12.29 8.13
CA VAL A 189 -9.12 -10.91 8.57
C VAL A 189 -7.84 -10.81 9.41
N THR A 190 -7.60 -11.78 10.30
CA THR A 190 -6.38 -11.82 11.11
C THR A 190 -5.12 -11.90 10.26
N VAL A 191 -5.10 -12.74 9.20
CA VAL A 191 -3.93 -12.85 8.32
C VAL A 191 -3.60 -11.51 7.63
N VAL A 192 -4.62 -10.80 7.14
CA VAL A 192 -4.45 -9.49 6.50
C VAL A 192 -4.02 -8.43 7.51
N ALA A 193 -4.68 -8.38 8.68
CA ALA A 193 -4.36 -7.46 9.76
C ALA A 193 -2.94 -7.64 10.28
N SER A 194 -2.46 -8.88 10.43
CA SER A 194 -1.07 -9.16 10.86
C SER A 194 -0.03 -8.63 9.87
N LYS A 195 -0.26 -8.80 8.56
CA LYS A 195 0.64 -8.25 7.53
C LYS A 195 0.65 -6.73 7.52
N LEU A 196 -0.52 -6.11 7.72
CA LEU A 196 -0.66 -4.67 7.79
C LEU A 196 -0.01 -4.09 9.05
N LEU A 197 -0.14 -4.75 10.20
CA LEU A 197 0.55 -4.39 11.44
C LEU A 197 2.08 -4.51 11.29
N ALA A 198 2.58 -5.55 10.62
CA ALA A 198 4.00 -5.67 10.34
C ALA A 198 4.52 -4.49 9.50
N LEU A 199 3.74 -4.07 8.49
CA LEU A 199 4.05 -2.86 7.70
C LEU A 199 3.99 -1.58 8.55
N ARG A 200 2.97 -1.42 9.40
CA ARG A 200 2.87 -0.28 10.33
C ARG A 200 4.12 -0.17 11.18
N SER A 201 4.56 -1.28 11.79
CA SER A 201 5.80 -1.33 12.56
C SER A 201 7.05 -1.05 11.72
N PHE A 202 7.09 -1.49 10.46
CA PHE A 202 8.18 -1.15 9.54
C PHE A 202 8.24 0.36 9.27
N LEU A 203 7.10 1.01 9.02
CA LEU A 203 7.03 2.46 8.80
C LEU A 203 7.43 3.25 10.05
N GLU A 204 6.96 2.84 11.24
CA GLU A 204 7.28 3.48 12.52
C GLU A 204 8.79 3.39 12.85
N LYS A 205 9.43 2.25 12.54
CA LYS A 205 10.86 2.04 12.78
C LYS A 205 11.76 2.85 11.84
N ASN A 206 11.30 3.08 10.62
CA ASN A 206 12.10 3.72 9.57
C ASN A 206 11.69 5.18 9.38
N THR A 207 12.02 6.02 10.35
CA THR A 207 11.73 7.48 10.33
C THR A 207 12.39 8.23 9.17
N GLN A 208 13.24 7.57 8.37
CA GLN A 208 13.75 8.12 7.11
C GLN A 208 12.64 8.42 6.08
N PHE A 209 11.45 7.82 6.24
CA PHE A 209 10.27 8.20 5.47
C PHE A 209 9.68 9.56 5.89
N THR A 210 9.92 9.99 7.13
CA THR A 210 9.32 11.20 7.72
C THR A 210 10.33 12.33 7.90
N TYR A 211 11.63 12.03 8.04
CA TYR A 211 12.69 12.99 8.33
C TYR A 211 13.62 13.21 7.12
N ASN A 212 13.56 14.42 6.55
CA ASN A 212 14.57 14.92 5.62
C ASN A 212 15.29 16.13 6.23
N PRO A 213 16.54 15.97 6.73
CA PRO A 213 17.29 17.09 7.32
C PRO A 213 17.60 18.19 6.30
N SER A 214 17.56 17.90 5.00
CA SER A 214 17.82 18.88 3.95
C SER A 214 16.69 19.88 3.73
N LEU A 215 15.55 19.77 4.42
CA LEU A 215 14.46 20.76 4.32
C LEU A 215 14.55 21.86 5.40
N GLN A 216 15.18 21.59 6.54
CA GLN A 216 15.25 22.54 7.66
C GLN A 216 16.34 23.61 7.49
N SER A 217 17.37 23.34 6.70
CA SER A 217 18.55 24.21 6.59
C SER A 217 18.44 25.36 5.59
N TYR A 218 17.38 25.45 4.77
CA TYR A 218 17.38 26.37 3.61
C TYR A 218 16.16 27.29 3.51
N MET A 219 15.27 27.32 4.50
CA MET A 219 14.20 28.35 4.58
C MET A 219 14.72 29.78 4.79
N THR A 220 16.04 29.98 4.96
CA THR A 220 16.62 31.27 5.36
C THR A 220 17.33 32.05 4.24
N THR A 221 17.35 31.59 2.98
CA THR A 221 18.03 32.32 1.90
C THR A 221 17.23 32.33 0.59
N MET A 222 16.34 33.32 0.44
CA MET A 222 15.71 33.65 -0.84
C MET A 222 16.61 34.58 -1.65
N GLU A 223 17.49 34.02 -2.49
CA GLU A 223 18.14 34.76 -3.57
C GLU A 223 17.88 34.06 -4.92
N THR A 224 17.25 34.82 -5.82
CA THR A 224 16.70 34.42 -7.11
C THR A 224 17.79 34.38 -8.19
N THR A 225 18.27 33.18 -8.53
CA THR A 225 19.04 32.92 -9.76
C THR A 225 18.43 31.75 -10.54
N PRO A 226 18.63 31.63 -11.87
CA PRO A 226 18.00 30.57 -12.67
C PRO A 226 18.47 29.14 -12.34
N VAL A 227 19.61 28.97 -11.66
CA VAL A 227 20.05 27.70 -11.07
C VAL A 227 19.20 27.32 -9.84
N THR A 228 18.60 28.32 -9.16
CA THR A 228 17.70 28.14 -8.03
C THR A 228 16.36 27.52 -8.46
N ALA A 229 15.89 27.75 -9.69
CA ALA A 229 14.60 27.23 -10.16
C ALA A 229 14.57 25.69 -10.26
N GLY A 230 15.66 25.08 -10.77
CA GLY A 230 15.78 23.62 -10.83
C GLY A 230 15.91 22.94 -9.46
N ARG A 231 16.60 23.60 -8.52
CA ARG A 231 16.70 23.14 -7.12
C ARG A 231 15.36 23.26 -6.39
N SER A 232 14.64 24.37 -6.58
CA SER A 232 13.29 24.57 -6.01
C SER A 232 12.31 23.51 -6.50
N ARG A 233 12.39 23.13 -7.78
CA ARG A 233 11.49 22.12 -8.35
C ARG A 233 11.75 20.71 -7.83
N LEU A 234 13.02 20.32 -7.67
CA LEU A 234 13.35 19.04 -7.03
C LEU A 234 12.88 19.00 -5.56
N GLN A 235 12.93 20.14 -4.88
CA GLN A 235 12.43 20.27 -3.51
C GLN A 235 10.90 20.09 -3.43
N GLU A 236 10.15 20.67 -4.37
CA GLU A 236 8.69 20.46 -4.47
C GLU A 236 8.34 18.98 -4.69
N VAL A 237 9.08 18.28 -5.56
CA VAL A 237 8.87 16.85 -5.83
C VAL A 237 9.18 16.00 -4.58
N GLN A 238 10.25 16.30 -3.85
CA GLN A 238 10.56 15.64 -2.58
C GLN A 238 9.48 15.89 -1.51
N LEU A 239 8.96 17.12 -1.42
CA LEU A 239 7.88 17.46 -0.50
C LEU A 239 6.58 16.73 -0.87
N GLN A 240 6.26 16.62 -2.16
CA GLN A 240 5.09 15.89 -2.62
C GLN A 240 5.19 14.39 -2.32
N GLU A 241 6.38 13.78 -2.51
CA GLU A 241 6.61 12.39 -2.10
C GLU A 241 6.40 12.21 -0.59
N LYS A 242 6.95 13.11 0.22
CA LYS A 242 6.75 13.08 1.66
C LYS A 242 5.28 13.15 2.04
N HIS A 243 4.51 14.11 1.51
CA HIS A 243 3.08 14.22 1.79
C HIS A 243 2.31 12.94 1.39
N SER A 244 2.68 12.34 0.26
CA SER A 244 2.10 11.07 -0.19
C SER A 244 2.40 9.93 0.78
N LEU A 245 3.63 9.81 1.27
CA LEU A 245 4.04 8.82 2.27
C LEU A 245 3.38 9.05 3.64
N ASP A 246 3.20 10.30 4.06
CA ASP A 246 2.49 10.64 5.30
C ASP A 246 1.01 10.23 5.22
N ALA A 247 0.37 10.48 4.06
CA ALA A 247 -0.99 10.02 3.79
C ALA A 247 -1.08 8.47 3.79
N LEU A 248 -0.08 7.81 3.20
CA LEU A 248 0.02 6.35 3.18
C LEU A 248 0.16 5.77 4.60
N SER A 249 1.02 6.36 5.43
CA SER A 249 1.21 5.97 6.83
C SER A 249 -0.09 6.12 7.62
N THR A 250 -0.80 7.23 7.42
CA THR A 250 -2.12 7.47 8.01
C THR A 250 -3.13 6.42 7.58
N LEU A 251 -3.16 6.07 6.29
CA LEU A 251 -4.04 5.02 5.76
C LEU A 251 -3.72 3.64 6.35
N VAL A 252 -2.43 3.28 6.46
CA VAL A 252 -2.00 2.00 7.06
C VAL A 252 -2.42 1.92 8.53
N ASP A 253 -2.19 2.99 9.30
CA ASP A 253 -2.60 3.05 10.70
C ASP A 253 -4.12 2.94 10.86
N HIS A 254 -4.89 3.70 10.08
CA HIS A 254 -6.35 3.62 10.11
C HIS A 254 -6.87 2.24 9.69
N SER A 255 -6.32 1.67 8.61
CA SER A 255 -6.67 0.33 8.14
C SER A 255 -6.36 -0.75 9.18
N CYS A 256 -5.28 -0.62 9.96
CA CYS A 256 -4.99 -1.52 11.08
C CYS A 256 -6.09 -1.47 12.13
N GLN A 257 -6.57 -0.28 12.48
CA GLN A 257 -7.61 -0.09 13.49
C GLN A 257 -8.95 -0.63 13.01
N VAL A 258 -9.34 -0.37 11.76
CA VAL A 258 -10.59 -0.88 11.17
C VAL A 258 -10.59 -2.41 11.09
N LEU A 259 -9.52 -3.03 10.58
CA LEU A 259 -9.44 -4.49 10.52
C LEU A 259 -9.28 -5.12 11.91
N GLY A 260 -8.62 -4.42 12.84
CA GLY A 260 -8.53 -4.82 14.24
C GLY A 260 -9.90 -4.81 14.94
N LEU A 261 -10.69 -3.77 14.72
CA LEU A 261 -12.08 -3.69 15.17
C LEU A 261 -12.91 -4.84 14.56
N TRP A 262 -12.80 -5.05 13.25
CA TRP A 262 -13.54 -6.13 12.58
C TRP A 262 -13.16 -7.52 13.12
N LYS A 263 -11.89 -7.73 13.45
CA LYS A 263 -11.42 -8.95 14.13
C LYS A 263 -12.10 -9.10 15.49
N ILE A 264 -12.15 -8.05 16.31
CA ILE A 264 -12.88 -8.06 17.59
C ILE A 264 -14.35 -8.43 17.34
N MET A 265 -15.02 -7.79 16.40
CA MET A 265 -16.41 -8.11 16.06
C MET A 265 -16.63 -9.59 15.74
N CYS A 266 -15.71 -10.22 15.00
CA CYS A 266 -15.78 -11.65 14.68
C CYS A 266 -15.65 -12.56 15.91
N GLU A 267 -15.01 -12.10 16.99
CA GLU A 267 -14.80 -12.84 18.24
C GLU A 267 -15.97 -12.70 19.23
N HIS A 268 -16.86 -11.71 19.05
CA HIS A 268 -17.92 -11.35 19.99
C HIS A 268 -19.33 -11.51 19.39
N GLN A 269 -19.64 -12.70 18.86
CA GLN A 269 -20.99 -13.05 18.35
C GLN A 269 -21.62 -11.98 17.42
N PHE A 270 -20.89 -11.58 16.37
CA PHE A 270 -21.29 -10.53 15.43
C PHE A 270 -22.77 -10.50 15.02
N HIS A 271 -23.37 -11.68 14.77
CA HIS A 271 -24.77 -11.78 14.36
C HIS A 271 -25.76 -11.22 15.40
N VAL A 272 -25.48 -11.39 16.69
CA VAL A 272 -26.29 -10.83 17.79
C VAL A 272 -26.20 -9.32 17.77
N ILE A 273 -24.98 -8.78 17.65
CA ILE A 273 -24.73 -7.33 17.59
C ILE A 273 -25.50 -6.71 16.41
N THR A 274 -25.40 -7.30 15.21
CA THR A 274 -26.10 -6.78 14.03
C THR A 274 -27.62 -6.89 14.12
N ASP A 275 -28.18 -7.87 14.83
CA ASP A 275 -29.63 -8.02 15.01
C ASP A 275 -30.21 -6.89 15.88
N THR A 276 -29.40 -6.27 16.73
CA THR A 276 -29.80 -5.09 17.53
C THR A 276 -29.74 -3.76 16.77
N MET A 277 -29.27 -3.75 15.53
CA MET A 277 -29.17 -2.55 14.69
C MET A 277 -30.48 -2.29 13.93
N PRO A 278 -30.84 -1.01 13.66
CA PRO A 278 -31.94 -0.65 12.77
C PRO A 278 -31.81 -1.29 11.37
N PRO A 279 -32.94 -1.61 10.70
CA PRO A 279 -32.93 -2.26 9.39
C PRO A 279 -32.28 -1.43 8.28
N GLU A 280 -32.29 -0.10 8.42
CA GLU A 280 -31.61 0.83 7.51
C GLU A 280 -30.08 0.62 7.57
N GLN A 281 -29.49 0.62 8.77
CA GLN A 281 -28.06 0.37 8.98
C GLN A 281 -27.66 -1.05 8.56
N GLN A 282 -28.51 -2.05 8.82
CA GLN A 282 -28.28 -3.42 8.33
C GLN A 282 -28.26 -3.51 6.79
N THR A 283 -29.07 -2.70 6.12
CA THR A 283 -29.11 -2.63 4.65
C THR A 283 -27.88 -1.94 4.10
N GLU A 284 -27.47 -0.83 4.72
CA GLU A 284 -26.23 -0.12 4.41
C GLU A 284 -25.00 -1.04 4.53
N MET A 285 -24.87 -1.75 5.67
CA MET A 285 -23.79 -2.73 5.87
C MET A 285 -23.81 -3.84 4.80
N GLY A 286 -25.00 -4.29 4.39
CA GLY A 286 -25.17 -5.29 3.33
C GLY A 286 -24.63 -4.84 1.96
N MET A 287 -24.56 -3.53 1.73
CA MET A 287 -24.01 -2.95 0.50
C MET A 287 -22.56 -2.48 0.65
N ALA A 288 -22.02 -2.35 1.87
CA ALA A 288 -20.65 -1.92 2.07
C ALA A 288 -19.63 -3.02 1.74
N THR A 289 -18.49 -2.60 1.20
CA THR A 289 -17.28 -3.43 1.03
C THR A 289 -16.22 -3.06 2.07
N PHE A 290 -15.15 -3.86 2.22
CA PHE A 290 -14.05 -3.48 3.10
C PHE A 290 -13.34 -2.19 2.63
N ARG A 291 -13.34 -1.88 1.33
CA ARG A 291 -12.92 -0.57 0.81
C ARG A 291 -13.76 0.54 1.44
N ASP A 292 -15.08 0.40 1.39
CA ASP A 292 -16.00 1.42 1.92
C ASP A 292 -15.80 1.56 3.42
N LEU A 293 -15.68 0.42 4.13
CA LEU A 293 -15.41 0.38 5.56
C LEU A 293 -14.13 1.13 5.95
N ILE A 294 -13.05 0.98 5.16
CA ILE A 294 -11.73 1.60 5.42
C ILE A 294 -11.69 3.08 5.02
N ILE A 295 -12.35 3.48 3.92
CA ILE A 295 -12.22 4.86 3.39
C ILE A 295 -13.27 5.79 3.99
N VAL A 296 -14.51 5.34 4.14
CA VAL A 296 -15.66 6.18 4.53
C VAL A 296 -16.54 5.55 5.63
N GLY A 297 -16.19 4.37 6.15
CA GLY A 297 -17.04 3.60 7.07
C GLY A 297 -16.92 3.95 8.54
N GLN A 298 -16.58 5.20 8.86
CA GLN A 298 -16.42 5.65 10.26
C GLN A 298 -17.71 5.45 11.06
N ASP A 299 -18.87 5.79 10.48
CA ASP A 299 -20.16 5.68 11.15
C ASP A 299 -20.55 4.21 11.45
N ILE A 300 -20.24 3.30 10.52
CA ILE A 300 -20.41 1.86 10.72
C ILE A 300 -19.52 1.38 11.86
N CYS A 301 -18.25 1.82 11.91
CA CYS A 301 -17.32 1.44 12.98
C CYS A 301 -17.80 1.92 14.36
N THR A 302 -18.21 3.19 14.47
CA THR A 302 -18.74 3.77 15.71
C THR A 302 -20.00 3.03 16.17
N THR A 303 -20.92 2.76 15.24
CA THR A 303 -22.16 2.02 15.53
C THR A 303 -21.86 0.61 16.04
N LEU A 304 -20.92 -0.10 15.42
CA LEU A 304 -20.50 -1.43 15.85
C LEU A 304 -19.90 -1.44 17.26
N ILE A 305 -19.03 -0.47 17.57
CA ILE A 305 -18.44 -0.31 18.90
C ILE A 305 -19.55 -0.09 19.94
N ASN A 306 -20.44 0.86 19.69
CA ASN A 306 -21.53 1.19 20.60
C ASN A 306 -22.46 0.01 20.84
N LYS A 307 -22.82 -0.73 19.78
CA LYS A 307 -23.68 -1.91 19.93
C LYS A 307 -22.97 -3.04 20.68
N LEU A 308 -21.69 -3.28 20.42
CA LEU A 308 -20.89 -4.26 21.18
C LEU A 308 -20.89 -3.93 22.67
N ILE A 309 -20.57 -2.68 23.05
CA ILE A 309 -20.53 -2.26 24.46
C ILE A 309 -21.91 -2.42 25.11
N ASN A 310 -22.97 -1.98 24.42
CA ASN A 310 -24.34 -2.12 24.93
C ASN A 310 -24.78 -3.58 25.10
N THR A 311 -24.32 -4.50 24.26
CA THR A 311 -24.57 -5.94 24.44
C THR A 311 -23.95 -6.44 25.75
N TYR A 312 -22.70 -6.07 26.04
CA TYR A 312 -22.03 -6.44 27.29
C TYR A 312 -22.74 -5.86 28.54
N LEU A 313 -23.19 -4.60 28.45
CA LEU A 313 -23.97 -3.95 29.51
C LEU A 313 -25.32 -4.65 29.75
N SER A 314 -26.00 -5.04 28.68
CA SER A 314 -27.30 -5.72 28.75
C SER A 314 -27.19 -7.11 29.39
N ASP A 315 -26.09 -7.81 29.13
CA ASP A 315 -25.79 -9.13 29.68
C ASP A 315 -25.22 -9.09 31.11
N ASN A 316 -25.18 -7.91 31.76
CA ASN A 316 -24.52 -7.68 33.05
C ASN A 316 -23.06 -8.19 33.10
N THR A 317 -22.37 -8.21 31.95
CA THR A 317 -20.98 -8.64 31.83
C THR A 317 -20.06 -7.44 32.01
N SER A 318 -18.92 -7.62 32.70
CA SER A 318 -17.93 -6.54 32.84
C SER A 318 -17.45 -6.05 31.47
N ILE A 319 -17.52 -4.73 31.26
CA ILE A 319 -17.07 -4.06 30.03
C ILE A 319 -15.56 -3.79 30.02
N ASP A 320 -14.89 -3.83 31.18
CA ASP A 320 -13.49 -3.43 31.30
C ASP A 320 -12.56 -4.19 30.34
N PRO A 321 -12.66 -5.54 30.19
CA PRO A 321 -11.79 -6.28 29.29
C PRO A 321 -11.97 -5.87 27.83
N ILE A 322 -13.22 -5.63 27.41
CA ILE A 322 -13.51 -5.29 26.01
C ILE A 322 -13.15 -3.83 25.71
N SER A 323 -13.39 -2.90 26.63
CA SER A 323 -12.97 -1.50 26.50
C SER A 323 -11.45 -1.37 26.44
N VAL A 324 -10.69 -2.09 27.28
CA VAL A 324 -9.22 -2.11 27.19
C VAL A 324 -8.75 -2.65 25.85
N LYS A 325 -9.37 -3.73 25.35
CA LYS A 325 -9.05 -4.32 24.05
C LYS A 325 -9.33 -3.35 22.90
N LEU A 326 -10.46 -2.63 22.93
CA LEU A 326 -10.81 -1.62 21.94
C LEU A 326 -9.83 -0.44 21.98
N ARG A 327 -9.47 0.07 23.17
CA ARG A 327 -8.47 1.15 23.32
C ARG A 327 -7.10 0.76 22.78
N ASN A 328 -6.68 -0.49 22.99
CA ASN A 328 -5.39 -0.98 22.50
C ASN A 328 -5.40 -1.23 20.98
N THR A 329 -6.55 -1.65 20.43
CA THR A 329 -6.64 -2.09 19.02
C THR A 329 -7.01 -0.96 18.07
N CYS A 330 -7.92 -0.07 18.48
CA CYS A 330 -8.48 0.98 17.64
C CYS A 330 -8.70 2.31 18.41
N PRO A 331 -7.63 2.92 18.97
CA PRO A 331 -7.74 4.11 19.83
C PRO A 331 -8.30 5.36 19.12
N LYS A 332 -8.17 5.47 17.79
CA LYS A 332 -8.75 6.59 17.03
C LYS A 332 -10.25 6.41 16.77
N LEU A 333 -10.72 5.16 16.77
CA LEU A 333 -12.13 4.80 16.57
C LEU A 333 -12.91 4.78 17.89
N TYR A 334 -12.30 4.36 19.00
CA TYR A 334 -12.89 4.32 20.33
C TYR A 334 -12.23 5.38 21.22
N ARG A 335 -12.85 6.55 21.36
CA ARG A 335 -12.31 7.69 22.12
C ARG A 335 -12.80 7.65 23.56
N ASN A 336 -12.04 8.25 24.49
CA ASN A 336 -12.27 8.20 25.95
C ASN A 336 -13.60 8.82 26.44
N GLU A 337 -14.46 9.33 25.54
CA GLU A 337 -15.79 9.86 25.89
C GLU A 337 -16.92 8.84 25.64
N ASP A 338 -16.61 7.65 25.09
CA ASP A 338 -17.52 6.53 24.81
C ASP A 338 -17.35 5.35 25.80
#